data_AF-A0A951I5E6-F1
#
_entry.id   AF-A0A951I5E6-F1
#
_cell.length_a   1.000
_cell.length_b   1.000
_cell.length_c   1.000
_cell.angle_alpha   90.00
_cell.angle_beta   90.00
_cell.angle_gamma   90.00
#
_symmetry.space_group_name_H-M   'P 1'
#
loop_
_entity.id
_entity.type
_entity.pdbx_description
1 polymer ?
#
loop_
_entity_poly.entity_id
_entity_poly.type
_entity_poly.pdbx_seq_one_letter_code
_entity_poly.pdbx_strand_id
1 'polypeptide(L)'
;MKDNFSSQSQNYAQFRPHYPAELFSYLLGLVKERESAWDCGTGNGQVAGVLADHFGLVQATDISQQQLDQAISKPNIHYSVQSAEKTGFADAAFDLITVAQAIHWFRFHEFYSEVKRTLKPGGLLAVIGYGLLRTDAALQQLLDDFYRNTVGVYWDAERRYIDEAYTTIPFPFKEIA
;
A
#
# COMPACT_ATOMS: atom_id res chain seq x y z
N MET A 1 15.40 1.75 2.03
CA MET A 1 14.04 1.91 2.58
C MET A 1 14.17 1.86 4.10
N LYS A 2 13.47 2.72 4.84
CA LYS A 2 13.54 2.77 6.31
C LYS A 2 12.59 1.73 6.91
N ASP A 3 13.03 1.01 7.94
CA ASP A 3 12.20 0.08 8.71
C ASP A 3 11.69 0.76 9.99
N ASN A 4 10.60 1.52 9.85
CA ASN A 4 10.04 2.33 10.94
C ASN A 4 9.05 1.56 11.84
N PHE A 5 8.62 0.35 11.43
CA PHE A 5 7.44 -0.32 12.03
C PHE A 5 7.70 -1.74 12.55
N SER A 6 8.92 -2.26 12.44
CA SER A 6 9.26 -3.59 12.96
C SER A 6 9.05 -3.73 14.46
N SER A 7 9.49 -2.74 15.25
CA SER A 7 9.44 -2.78 16.73
C SER A 7 8.05 -2.65 17.36
N GLN A 8 6.99 -2.34 16.59
CA GLN A 8 5.62 -2.10 17.11
C GLN A 8 4.53 -2.87 16.35
N SER A 9 4.89 -3.94 15.63
CA SER A 9 3.99 -4.66 14.71
C SER A 9 2.64 -5.11 15.30
N GLN A 10 2.61 -5.55 16.57
CA GLN A 10 1.38 -6.00 17.24
C GLN A 10 0.37 -4.87 17.50
N ASN A 11 0.82 -3.73 18.05
CA ASN A 11 -0.05 -2.57 18.26
C ASN A 11 -0.48 -1.95 16.92
N TYR A 12 0.42 -1.97 15.94
CA TYR A 12 0.16 -1.47 14.59
C TYR A 12 -0.99 -2.22 13.91
N ALA A 13 -1.09 -3.53 14.11
CA ALA A 13 -2.17 -4.34 13.56
C ALA A 13 -3.56 -4.02 14.14
N GLN A 14 -3.64 -3.65 15.42
CA GLN A 14 -4.92 -3.53 16.15
C GLN A 14 -5.66 -2.21 15.90
N PHE A 15 -4.94 -1.10 15.67
CA PHE A 15 -5.55 0.24 15.63
C PHE A 15 -5.50 0.93 14.26
N ARG A 16 -5.00 0.24 13.23
CA ARG A 16 -4.93 0.84 11.89
C ARG A 16 -6.34 1.04 11.32
N PRO A 17 -6.62 2.20 10.70
CA PRO A 17 -7.84 2.36 9.91
C PRO A 17 -7.96 1.25 8.87
N HIS A 18 -9.15 0.66 8.79
CA HIS A 18 -9.49 -0.30 7.74
C HIS A 18 -9.95 0.45 6.50
N TYR A 19 -9.57 -0.04 5.32
CA TYR A 19 -10.11 0.46 4.07
C TYR A 19 -11.57 0.02 3.91
N PRO A 20 -12.45 0.91 3.40
CA PRO A 20 -13.86 0.59 3.21
C PRO A 20 -14.05 -0.46 2.10
N ALA A 21 -15.09 -1.29 2.20
CA ALA A 21 -15.39 -2.32 1.21
C ALA A 21 -15.72 -1.71 -0.17
N GLU A 22 -16.24 -0.49 -0.19
CA GLU A 22 -16.59 0.28 -1.38
C GLU A 22 -15.35 0.61 -2.23
N LEU A 23 -14.20 0.85 -1.59
CA LEU A 23 -12.93 1.06 -2.30
C LEU A 23 -12.56 -0.18 -3.12
N PHE A 24 -12.59 -1.35 -2.49
CA PHE A 24 -12.26 -2.60 -3.18
C PHE A 24 -13.31 -2.95 -4.22
N SER A 25 -14.59 -2.71 -3.94
CA SER A 25 -15.68 -2.91 -4.91
C SER A 25 -15.45 -2.07 -6.17
N TYR A 26 -15.05 -0.80 -6.02
CA TYR A 26 -14.67 0.06 -7.13
C TYR A 26 -13.45 -0.49 -7.90
N LEU A 27 -12.35 -0.76 -7.20
CA LEU A 27 -11.12 -1.26 -7.82
C LEU A 27 -11.34 -2.57 -8.58
N LEU A 28 -12.02 -3.53 -7.96
CA LEU A 28 -12.33 -4.82 -8.57
C LEU A 28 -13.24 -4.67 -9.79
N GLY A 29 -14.12 -3.66 -9.81
CA GLY A 29 -14.95 -3.35 -10.98
C GLY A 29 -14.14 -2.89 -12.21
N LEU A 30 -12.92 -2.38 -12.01
CA LEU A 30 -12.02 -1.95 -13.08
C LEU A 30 -11.10 -3.08 -13.58
N VAL A 31 -10.85 -4.08 -12.76
CA VAL A 31 -9.97 -5.21 -13.07
C VAL A 31 -10.69 -6.22 -13.96
N LYS A 32 -10.13 -6.49 -15.14
CA LYS A 32 -10.72 -7.42 -16.13
C LYS A 32 -10.56 -8.89 -15.74
N GLU A 33 -9.34 -9.29 -15.40
CA GLU A 33 -8.96 -10.65 -15.04
C GLU A 33 -8.46 -10.68 -13.60
N ARG A 34 -8.74 -11.76 -12.87
CA ARG A 34 -8.38 -11.86 -11.44
C ARG A 34 -7.60 -13.13 -11.14
N GLU A 35 -6.62 -13.43 -11.99
CA GLU A 35 -5.76 -14.60 -11.80
C GLU A 35 -4.76 -14.34 -10.67
N SER A 36 -4.08 -13.18 -10.69
CA SER A 36 -3.00 -12.87 -9.76
C SER A 36 -2.95 -11.39 -9.39
N ALA A 37 -2.82 -11.11 -8.09
CA ALA A 37 -2.55 -9.76 -7.58
C ALA A 37 -1.23 -9.70 -6.78
N TRP A 38 -0.61 -8.53 -6.77
CA TRP A 38 0.54 -8.23 -5.93
C TRP A 38 0.21 -7.10 -4.95
N ASP A 39 0.24 -7.41 -3.65
CA ASP A 39 0.17 -6.41 -2.58
C ASP A 39 1.59 -6.03 -2.13
N CYS A 40 2.00 -4.81 -2.51
CA CYS A 40 3.36 -4.31 -2.35
C CYS A 40 3.47 -3.39 -1.12
N GLY A 41 4.41 -3.69 -0.21
CA GLY A 41 4.45 -3.07 1.11
C GLY A 41 3.24 -3.50 1.95
N THR A 42 2.99 -4.81 1.96
CA THR A 42 1.76 -5.43 2.49
C THR A 42 1.62 -5.28 4.00
N GLY A 43 2.70 -5.01 4.73
CA GLY A 43 2.72 -5.03 6.19
C GLY A 43 2.22 -6.37 6.74
N ASN A 44 1.17 -6.32 7.54
CA ASN A 44 0.49 -7.49 8.10
C ASN A 44 -0.62 -8.07 7.20
N GLY A 45 -0.63 -7.75 5.90
CA GLY A 45 -1.51 -8.40 4.94
C GLY A 45 -2.96 -7.90 4.92
N GLN A 46 -3.27 -6.72 5.47
CA GLN A 46 -4.64 -6.19 5.47
C GLN A 46 -5.28 -6.15 4.08
N VAL A 47 -4.56 -5.63 3.08
CA VAL A 47 -5.05 -5.56 1.70
C VAL A 47 -4.93 -6.93 1.02
N ALA A 48 -3.81 -7.62 1.17
CA ALA A 48 -3.64 -9.00 0.69
C ALA A 48 -4.80 -9.93 1.09
N GLY A 49 -5.32 -9.80 2.31
CA GLY A 49 -6.50 -10.53 2.77
C GLY A 49 -7.75 -10.29 1.96
N VAL A 50 -8.06 -9.03 1.65
CA VAL A 50 -9.23 -8.68 0.83
C VAL A 50 -9.02 -9.18 -0.59
N LEU A 51 -7.82 -8.99 -1.16
CA LEU A 51 -7.51 -9.47 -2.51
C LEU A 51 -7.64 -11.00 -2.62
N ALA A 52 -7.27 -11.74 -1.58
CA ALA A 52 -7.36 -13.19 -1.56
C ALA A 52 -8.80 -13.74 -1.66
N ASP A 53 -9.82 -12.92 -1.36
CA ASP A 53 -11.23 -13.31 -1.58
C ASP A 53 -11.67 -13.16 -3.04
N HIS A 54 -10.84 -12.51 -3.87
CA HIS A 54 -11.21 -12.12 -5.23
C HIS A 54 -10.24 -12.57 -6.33
N PHE A 55 -9.01 -12.95 -5.96
CA PHE A 55 -7.96 -13.38 -6.88
C PHE A 55 -7.56 -14.84 -6.66
N GLY A 56 -7.21 -15.54 -7.74
CA GLY A 56 -6.71 -16.92 -7.66
C GLY A 56 -5.40 -17.04 -6.88
N LEU A 57 -4.53 -16.04 -6.99
CA LEU A 57 -3.24 -15.95 -6.31
C LEU A 57 -2.99 -14.52 -5.82
N VAL A 58 -2.46 -14.38 -4.60
CA VAL A 58 -1.96 -13.11 -4.08
C VAL A 58 -0.50 -13.28 -3.71
N GLN A 59 0.38 -12.50 -4.33
CA GLN A 59 1.74 -12.29 -3.88
C GLN A 59 1.75 -11.09 -2.95
N ALA A 60 2.32 -11.22 -1.75
CA ALA A 60 2.32 -10.16 -0.76
C ALA A 60 3.75 -9.94 -0.26
N THR A 61 4.30 -8.74 -0.46
CA THR A 61 5.70 -8.46 -0.17
C THR A 61 5.85 -7.32 0.81
N ASP A 62 6.78 -7.47 1.74
CA ASP A 62 7.26 -6.40 2.59
C ASP A 62 8.78 -6.53 2.78
N ILE A 63 9.46 -5.46 3.16
CA ILE A 63 10.89 -5.53 3.51
C ILE A 63 11.09 -6.08 4.94
N SER A 64 10.04 -6.08 5.76
CA SER A 64 10.10 -6.47 7.16
C SER A 64 9.55 -7.89 7.36
N GLN A 65 10.44 -8.85 7.64
CA GLN A 65 10.02 -10.21 8.03
C GLN A 65 9.06 -10.19 9.23
N GLN A 66 9.28 -9.28 10.18
CA GLN A 66 8.44 -9.16 11.37
C GLN A 66 7.00 -8.74 11.07
N GLN A 67 6.79 -7.93 10.01
CA GLN A 67 5.44 -7.61 9.54
C GLN A 67 4.78 -8.83 8.93
N LEU A 68 5.51 -9.60 8.10
CA LEU A 68 5.01 -10.81 7.47
C LEU A 68 4.68 -11.92 8.47
N ASP A 69 5.46 -12.04 9.55
CA ASP A 69 5.21 -13.01 10.62
C ASP A 69 3.90 -12.76 11.37
N GLN A 70 3.38 -11.53 11.34
CA GLN A 70 2.09 -11.14 11.91
C GLN A 70 0.98 -11.05 10.87
N ALA A 71 1.27 -11.41 9.61
CA ALA A 71 0.32 -11.26 8.54
C ALA A 71 -0.79 -12.31 8.60
N ILE A 72 -1.98 -11.90 8.15
CA ILE A 72 -3.11 -12.82 8.08
C ILE A 72 -2.83 -13.96 7.09
N SER A 73 -3.23 -15.18 7.44
CA SER A 73 -3.00 -16.34 6.59
C SER A 73 -4.27 -16.73 5.82
N LYS A 74 -4.14 -16.89 4.50
CA LYS A 74 -5.14 -17.45 3.60
C LYS A 74 -4.43 -18.37 2.58
N PRO A 75 -5.08 -19.44 2.09
CA PRO A 75 -4.41 -20.50 1.32
C PRO A 75 -3.80 -20.04 -0.01
N ASN A 76 -4.25 -18.93 -0.56
CA ASN A 76 -3.80 -18.36 -1.83
C ASN A 76 -2.89 -17.12 -1.67
N ILE A 77 -2.49 -16.76 -0.45
CA ILE A 77 -1.51 -15.68 -0.22
C ILE A 77 -0.12 -16.27 -0.04
N HIS A 78 0.84 -15.73 -0.80
CA HIS A 78 2.25 -16.05 -0.68
C HIS A 78 3.02 -14.83 -0.20
N TYR A 79 3.49 -14.88 1.04
CA TYR A 79 4.31 -13.83 1.63
C TYR A 79 5.79 -14.04 1.33
N SER A 80 6.51 -12.97 1.01
CA SER A 80 7.95 -13.02 0.83
C SER A 80 8.62 -11.68 1.15
N VAL A 81 9.81 -11.74 1.75
CA VAL A 81 10.61 -10.55 2.04
C VAL A 81 11.26 -10.04 0.77
N GLN A 82 10.73 -8.96 0.22
CA GLN A 82 11.21 -8.35 -1.03
C GLN A 82 11.05 -6.83 -0.97
N SER A 83 11.95 -6.12 -1.64
CA SER A 83 11.80 -4.68 -1.88
C SER A 83 10.86 -4.44 -3.05
N ALA A 84 10.09 -3.36 -2.98
CA ALA A 84 9.15 -2.95 -4.02
C ALA A 84 9.85 -2.65 -5.36
N GLU A 85 11.10 -2.22 -5.29
CA GLU A 85 11.92 -1.77 -6.41
C GLU A 85 12.51 -2.92 -7.23
N LYS A 86 12.61 -4.13 -6.66
CA LYS A 86 13.15 -5.30 -7.34
C LYS A 86 12.66 -6.59 -6.71
N THR A 87 11.86 -7.33 -7.46
CA THR A 87 11.27 -8.60 -7.06
C THR A 87 11.82 -9.76 -7.87
N GLY A 88 11.57 -10.98 -7.39
CA GLY A 88 11.81 -12.23 -8.11
C GLY A 88 10.65 -12.67 -9.02
N PHE A 89 9.64 -11.82 -9.23
CA PHE A 89 8.47 -12.19 -10.02
C PHE A 89 8.76 -12.23 -11.52
N ALA A 90 7.98 -13.04 -12.25
CA ALA A 90 8.03 -13.08 -13.71
C ALA A 90 7.52 -11.77 -14.32
N ASP A 91 7.89 -11.53 -15.58
CA ASP A 91 7.34 -10.44 -16.38
C ASP A 91 5.84 -10.69 -16.62
N ALA A 92 5.04 -9.62 -16.67
CA ALA A 92 3.59 -9.68 -16.92
C ALA A 92 2.85 -10.74 -16.07
N ALA A 93 3.11 -10.76 -14.76
CA ALA A 93 2.57 -11.72 -13.82
C ALA A 93 1.24 -11.28 -13.17
N PHE A 94 0.97 -9.97 -13.07
CA PHE A 94 -0.12 -9.45 -12.22
C PHE A 94 -1.19 -8.72 -13.00
N ASP A 95 -2.45 -9.00 -12.66
CA ASP A 95 -3.62 -8.27 -13.15
C ASP A 95 -3.86 -6.99 -12.34
N LEU A 96 -3.49 -7.01 -11.05
CA LEU A 96 -3.57 -5.88 -10.12
C LEU A 96 -2.32 -5.81 -9.25
N ILE A 97 -1.74 -4.62 -9.13
CA ILE A 97 -0.71 -4.29 -8.14
C ILE A 97 -1.28 -3.24 -7.21
N THR A 98 -1.27 -3.48 -5.90
CA THR A 98 -1.67 -2.51 -4.87
C THR A 98 -0.48 -2.03 -4.08
N VAL A 99 -0.46 -0.73 -3.77
CA VAL A 99 0.40 -0.16 -2.73
C VAL A 99 -0.48 0.60 -1.76
N ALA A 100 -0.59 0.13 -0.52
CA ALA A 100 -1.52 0.68 0.45
C ALA A 100 -0.77 1.28 1.65
N GLN A 101 -0.64 2.61 1.69
CA GLN A 101 0.10 3.40 2.68
C GLN A 101 1.63 3.23 2.70
N ALA A 102 2.24 2.68 1.64
CA ALA A 102 3.69 2.42 1.64
C ALA A 102 4.49 3.23 0.60
N ILE A 103 3.85 3.76 -0.45
CA ILE A 103 4.57 4.23 -1.65
C ILE A 103 5.56 5.36 -1.39
N HIS A 104 5.32 6.17 -0.36
CA HIS A 104 6.19 7.29 0.01
C HIS A 104 7.59 6.85 0.47
N TRP A 105 7.76 5.58 0.84
CA TRP A 105 9.06 5.02 1.20
C TRP A 105 9.88 4.49 0.01
N PHE A 106 9.29 4.44 -1.19
CA PHE A 106 9.85 3.73 -2.33
C PHE A 106 10.73 4.63 -3.20
N ARG A 107 11.69 4.03 -3.90
CA ARG A 107 12.41 4.71 -4.98
C ARG A 107 11.58 4.67 -6.26
N PHE A 108 10.78 5.73 -6.47
CA PHE A 108 9.78 5.80 -7.54
C PHE A 108 10.25 5.30 -8.91
N HIS A 109 11.42 5.75 -9.40
CA HIS A 109 11.90 5.36 -10.72
C HIS A 109 12.01 3.83 -10.87
N GLU A 110 12.58 3.16 -9.88
CA GLU A 110 12.79 1.72 -9.91
C GLU A 110 11.53 0.94 -9.60
N PHE A 111 10.76 1.40 -8.62
CA PHE A 111 9.44 0.84 -8.33
C PHE A 111 8.57 0.84 -9.59
N TYR A 112 8.50 1.94 -10.33
CA TYR A 112 7.72 1.98 -11.56
C TYR A 112 8.32 1.19 -12.71
N SER A 113 9.65 1.02 -12.77
CA SER A 113 10.27 0.07 -13.69
C SER A 113 9.81 -1.36 -13.38
N GLU A 114 9.74 -1.71 -12.11
CA GLU A 114 9.34 -3.03 -11.66
C GLU A 114 7.84 -3.29 -11.84
N VAL A 115 6.99 -2.29 -11.59
CA VAL A 115 5.57 -2.33 -11.93
C VAL A 115 5.40 -2.54 -13.44
N LYS A 116 6.10 -1.78 -14.29
CA LYS A 116 6.00 -1.94 -15.75
C LYS A 116 6.41 -3.32 -16.24
N ARG A 117 7.42 -3.92 -15.60
CA ARG A 117 7.91 -5.26 -15.92
C ARG A 117 6.90 -6.34 -15.52
N THR A 118 6.34 -6.24 -14.32
CA THR A 118 5.54 -7.31 -13.69
C THR A 118 4.04 -7.18 -13.95
N LEU A 119 3.54 -6.00 -14.32
CA LEU A 119 2.12 -5.79 -14.62
C LEU A 119 1.78 -6.34 -16.00
N LYS A 120 0.69 -7.10 -16.10
CA LYS A 120 0.17 -7.59 -17.38
C LYS A 120 -0.28 -6.43 -18.27
N PRO A 121 -0.27 -6.61 -19.61
CA PRO A 121 -0.95 -5.68 -20.51
C PRO A 121 -2.41 -5.47 -20.09
N GLY A 122 -2.79 -4.23 -19.78
CA GLY A 122 -4.13 -3.89 -19.30
C GLY A 122 -4.40 -4.15 -17.82
N GLY A 123 -3.40 -4.59 -17.06
CA GLY A 123 -3.45 -4.66 -15.60
C GLY A 123 -3.44 -3.26 -14.97
N LEU A 124 -3.76 -3.20 -13.68
CA LEU A 124 -3.89 -1.95 -12.92
C LEU A 124 -2.84 -1.82 -11.82
N LEU A 125 -2.32 -0.61 -11.65
CA LEU A 125 -1.64 -0.18 -10.43
C LEU A 125 -2.61 0.69 -9.61
N ALA A 126 -2.86 0.32 -8.36
CA ALA A 126 -3.62 1.12 -7.41
C ALA A 126 -2.72 1.60 -6.27
N VAL A 127 -2.55 2.92 -6.16
CA VAL A 127 -1.83 3.56 -5.06
C VAL A 127 -2.86 4.15 -4.11
N ILE A 128 -2.88 3.64 -2.88
CA ILE A 128 -3.96 3.87 -1.92
C ILE A 128 -3.35 4.38 -0.62
N GLY A 129 -4.03 5.31 0.04
CA GLY A 129 -3.65 5.79 1.36
C GLY A 129 -4.80 6.50 2.04
N TYR A 130 -4.54 6.93 3.28
CA TYR A 130 -5.41 7.80 4.04
C TYR A 130 -4.57 8.87 4.74
N GLY A 131 -5.09 10.09 4.80
CA GLY A 131 -4.44 11.20 5.48
C GLY A 131 -4.72 11.23 6.98
N LEU A 132 -4.50 12.40 7.57
CA LEU A 132 -4.89 12.68 8.96
C LEU A 132 -6.40 12.52 9.15
N LEU A 133 -6.80 11.96 10.29
CA LEU A 133 -8.20 11.86 10.71
C LEU A 133 -8.92 13.21 10.58
N ARG A 134 -10.16 13.18 10.08
CA ARG A 134 -11.04 14.35 10.04
C ARG A 134 -12.23 14.18 10.97
N THR A 135 -12.57 15.24 11.70
CA THR A 135 -13.62 15.25 12.74
C THR A 135 -14.28 16.65 12.83
N ASP A 136 -15.12 16.88 13.84
CA ASP A 136 -15.71 18.18 14.15
C ASP A 136 -14.66 19.30 14.30
N ALA A 137 -15.09 20.55 14.07
CA ALA A 137 -14.19 21.69 13.96
C ALA A 137 -13.32 21.93 15.20
N ALA A 138 -13.88 21.72 16.40
CA ALA A 138 -13.15 22.00 17.65
C ALA A 138 -12.00 21.00 17.85
N LEU A 139 -12.26 19.71 17.67
CA LEU A 139 -11.22 18.69 17.75
C LEU A 139 -10.27 18.76 16.54
N GLN A 140 -10.75 19.12 15.36
CA GLN A 140 -9.94 19.23 14.15
C GLN A 140 -8.80 20.25 14.32
N GLN A 141 -9.10 21.41 14.91
CA GLN A 141 -8.08 22.45 15.14
C GLN A 141 -6.96 21.95 16.06
N LEU A 142 -7.32 21.22 17.12
CA LEU A 142 -6.35 20.62 18.05
C LEU A 142 -5.50 19.55 17.35
N LEU A 143 -6.13 18.70 16.53
CA LEU A 143 -5.41 17.66 15.77
C LEU A 143 -4.44 18.26 14.76
N ASP A 144 -4.84 19.29 14.03
CA ASP A 144 -3.97 19.94 13.04
C ASP A 144 -2.78 20.65 13.71
N ASP A 145 -3.00 21.35 14.83
CA ASP A 145 -1.92 22.00 15.58
C ASP A 145 -0.94 20.96 16.16
N PHE A 146 -1.47 19.89 16.75
CA PHE A 146 -0.64 18.79 17.24
C PHE A 146 0.19 18.18 16.10
N TYR A 147 -0.46 17.78 15.00
CA TYR A 147 0.20 17.11 13.88
C TYR A 147 1.27 17.98 13.20
N ARG A 148 1.00 19.28 13.03
CA ARG A 148 1.86 20.20 12.26
C ARG A 148 2.88 20.96 13.09
N ASN A 149 2.49 21.43 14.27
CA ASN A 149 3.30 22.34 15.07
C ASN A 149 3.95 21.63 16.26
N THR A 150 3.26 20.67 16.88
CA THR A 150 3.82 19.94 18.03
C THR A 150 4.75 18.81 17.58
N VAL A 151 4.26 17.90 16.72
CA VAL A 151 5.05 16.75 16.27
C VAL A 151 5.63 16.90 14.87
N GLY A 152 5.33 18.01 14.19
CA GLY A 152 5.67 18.22 12.78
C GLY A 152 7.14 18.03 12.43
N VAL A 153 8.03 18.51 13.30
CA VAL A 153 9.48 18.45 13.10
C VAL A 153 10.06 17.02 13.22
N TYR A 154 9.28 16.08 13.75
CA TYR A 154 9.68 14.67 13.89
C TYR A 154 9.18 13.79 12.73
N TRP A 155 8.32 14.30 11.86
CA TRP A 155 7.85 13.55 10.70
C TRP A 155 8.96 13.38 9.67
N ASP A 156 9.07 12.17 9.14
CA ASP A 156 9.84 11.91 7.93
C ASP A 156 9.32 12.77 6.77
N ALA A 157 10.24 13.41 6.03
CA ALA A 157 9.89 14.33 4.94
C ALA A 157 9.05 13.66 3.84
N GLU A 158 9.22 12.35 3.66
CA GLU A 158 8.47 11.52 2.72
C GLU A 158 6.96 11.50 3.02
N ARG A 159 6.54 11.73 4.28
CA ARG A 159 5.11 11.77 4.64
C ARG A 159 4.33 12.89 3.94
N ARG A 160 5.01 13.91 3.40
CA ARG A 160 4.37 14.97 2.60
C ARG A 160 3.49 14.42 1.49
N TYR A 161 3.86 13.27 0.90
CA TYR A 161 3.08 12.66 -0.17
C TYR A 161 1.71 12.15 0.30
N ILE A 162 1.59 11.72 1.55
CA ILE A 162 0.29 11.39 2.15
C ILE A 162 -0.53 12.66 2.36
N ASP A 163 0.10 13.70 2.89
CA ASP A 163 -0.57 14.99 3.17
C ASP A 163 -1.04 15.68 1.87
N GLU A 164 -0.32 15.47 0.78
CA GLU A 164 -0.64 15.92 -0.59
C GLU A 164 -1.58 14.95 -1.33
N ALA A 165 -2.15 13.95 -0.63
CA ALA A 165 -3.06 12.93 -1.16
C ALA A 165 -2.52 12.24 -2.43
N TYR A 166 -1.21 12.01 -2.46
CA TYR A 166 -0.45 11.44 -3.58
C TYR A 166 -0.52 12.21 -4.91
N THR A 167 -1.08 13.42 -4.94
CA THR A 167 -1.19 14.22 -6.18
C THR A 167 0.16 14.70 -6.75
N THR A 168 1.23 14.60 -5.96
CA THR A 168 2.57 15.10 -6.26
C THR A 168 3.61 14.00 -6.47
N ILE A 169 3.23 12.72 -6.33
CA ILE A 169 4.14 11.63 -6.69
C ILE A 169 4.29 11.63 -8.22
N PRO A 170 5.49 11.31 -8.76
CA PRO A 170 5.57 10.97 -10.17
C PRO A 170 4.66 9.78 -10.45
N PHE A 171 3.85 9.82 -11.50
CA PHE A 171 2.95 8.71 -11.84
C PHE A 171 3.01 8.46 -13.36
N PRO A 172 3.96 7.63 -13.84
CA PRO A 172 4.25 7.47 -15.26
C PRO A 172 3.29 6.47 -15.94
N PHE A 173 2.02 6.49 -15.55
CA PHE A 173 0.94 5.63 -16.04
C PHE A 173 -0.26 6.49 -16.44
N LYS A 174 -1.12 5.94 -17.30
CA LYS A 174 -2.39 6.58 -17.62
C LYS A 174 -3.34 6.42 -16.43
N GLU A 175 -3.73 7.54 -15.84
CA GLU A 175 -4.74 7.56 -14.77
C GLU A 175 -6.14 7.22 -15.32
N ILE A 176 -6.97 6.66 -14.44
CA ILE A 176 -8.38 6.32 -14.70
C ILE A 176 -9.22 7.42 -14.05
N ALA A 177 -10.07 8.06 -14.85
CA ALA A 177 -10.98 9.13 -14.43
C ALA A 177 -12.33 8.58 -13.99
#